data_AF-A0A3D4UKQ8-F1
#
_entry.id   AF-A0A3D4UKQ8-F1
#
_cell.length_a   1.000
_cell.length_b   1.000
_cell.length_c   1.000
_cell.angle_alpha   90.00
_cell.angle_beta   90.00
_cell.angle_gamma   90.00
#
_symmetry.space_group_name_H-M   'P 1'
#
loop_
_entity.id
_entity.type
_entity.pdbx_description
1 polymer ?
#
loop_
_entity_poly.entity_id
_entity_poly.type
_entity_poly.pdbx_seq_one_letter_code
_entity_poly.pdbx_strand_id
1 'polypeptide(L)'
;MARFVFKLQPVLDQRERAERDKMLVVAELERERLALESRIRTCQQMMGDERRTLAEALSGGNRVDVRAVKLQASASLKHNFDAQRAVLELAGVYKKLEAARGELAQASASKKAVEMLRDQQREAFEREQDMRETRELDEMSVMRHTRSKGFVA
;
A
#
# COMPACT_ATOMS: atom_id res chain seq x y z
N MET A 1 39.24 1.11 9.65
CA MET A 1 37.91 0.90 10.24
C MET A 1 37.24 -0.30 9.57
N ALA A 2 36.74 -1.26 10.35
CA ALA A 2 36.01 -2.39 9.81
C ALA A 2 34.62 -1.92 9.33
N ARG A 3 34.10 -2.49 8.23
CA ARG A 3 32.76 -2.17 7.69
C ARG A 3 31.74 -3.17 8.22
N PHE A 4 30.59 -2.67 8.68
CA PHE A 4 29.46 -3.52 9.08
C PHE A 4 28.89 -4.26 7.86
N VAL A 5 28.71 -5.58 7.98
CA VAL A 5 28.07 -6.44 6.97
C VAL A 5 26.95 -7.22 7.62
N PHE A 6 25.71 -6.95 7.20
CA PHE A 6 24.55 -7.66 7.71
C PHE A 6 24.38 -9.01 7.00
N LYS A 7 24.59 -10.11 7.75
CA LYS A 7 24.55 -11.47 7.18
C LYS A 7 23.19 -11.87 6.60
N LEU A 8 22.10 -11.26 7.07
CA LEU A 8 20.73 -11.55 6.62
C LEU A 8 20.21 -10.55 5.59
N GLN A 9 21.09 -9.78 4.94
CA GLN A 9 20.70 -8.87 3.85
C GLN A 9 19.87 -9.57 2.75
N PRO A 10 20.22 -10.79 2.28
CA PRO A 10 19.40 -11.50 1.29
C PRO A 10 17.97 -11.80 1.77
N VAL A 11 17.78 -12.04 3.07
CA VAL A 11 16.45 -12.25 3.67
C VAL A 11 15.67 -10.95 3.67
N LEU A 12 16.31 -9.83 4.01
CA LEU A 12 15.66 -8.52 3.97
C LEU A 12 15.20 -8.19 2.54
N ASP A 13 16.06 -8.38 1.54
CA ASP A 13 15.74 -8.15 0.13
C ASP A 13 14.56 -9.03 -0.33
N GLN A 14 14.51 -10.29 0.12
CA GLN A 14 13.38 -11.18 -0.16
C GLN A 14 12.08 -10.65 0.47
N ARG A 15 12.12 -10.15 1.71
CA ARG A 15 10.95 -9.59 2.40
C ARG A 15 10.46 -8.30 1.75
N GLU A 16 11.36 -7.46 1.28
CA GLU A 16 11.02 -6.26 0.50
C GLU A 16 10.33 -6.60 -0.83
N ARG A 17 10.75 -7.67 -1.51
CA ARG A 17 10.07 -8.15 -2.72
C ARG A 17 8.67 -8.66 -2.39
N ALA A 18 8.56 -9.49 -1.35
CA ALA A 18 7.27 -10.03 -0.92
C ALA A 18 6.28 -8.92 -0.52
N GLU A 19 6.74 -7.87 0.18
CA GLU A 19 5.92 -6.70 0.49
C GLU A 19 5.46 -5.97 -0.77
N ARG A 20 6.36 -5.73 -1.72
CA ARG A 20 6.03 -5.10 -3.01
C ARG A 20 5.00 -5.90 -3.79
N ASP A 21 5.12 -7.23 -3.83
CA ASP A 21 4.14 -8.09 -4.49
C ASP A 21 2.75 -7.93 -3.87
N LYS A 22 2.66 -7.85 -2.54
CA LYS A 22 1.39 -7.58 -1.84
C LYS A 22 0.85 -6.18 -2.10
N MET A 23 1.72 -5.17 -2.21
CA MET A 23 1.30 -3.81 -2.60
C MET A 23 0.68 -3.79 -4.00
N LEU A 24 1.24 -4.56 -4.95
CA LEU A 24 0.68 -4.66 -6.31
C LEU A 24 -0.72 -5.26 -6.29
N VAL A 25 -0.94 -6.35 -5.53
CA VAL A 25 -2.27 -6.98 -5.38
C VAL A 25 -3.28 -5.99 -4.81
N VAL A 26 -2.92 -5.23 -3.77
CA VAL A 26 -3.81 -4.19 -3.20
C VAL A 26 -4.11 -3.11 -4.25
N ALA A 27 -3.10 -2.66 -5.01
CA ALA A 27 -3.28 -1.65 -6.04
C ALA A 27 -4.22 -2.10 -7.17
N GLU A 28 -4.14 -3.36 -7.58
CA GLU A 28 -5.05 -3.95 -8.57
C GLU A 28 -6.50 -3.96 -8.07
N LEU A 29 -6.71 -4.39 -6.83
CA LEU A 29 -8.05 -4.41 -6.22
C LEU A 29 -8.63 -3.01 -6.01
N GLU A 30 -7.81 -2.01 -5.66
CA GLU A 30 -8.25 -0.61 -5.58
C GLU A 30 -8.65 -0.07 -6.96
N ARG A 31 -7.93 -0.43 -8.03
CA ARG A 31 -8.33 -0.07 -9.39
C ARG A 31 -9.66 -0.69 -9.78
N GLU A 32 -9.87 -1.96 -9.47
CA GLU A 32 -11.14 -2.66 -9.71
C GLU A 32 -12.29 -2.01 -8.93
N ARG A 33 -12.07 -1.69 -7.66
CA ARG A 33 -13.02 -0.96 -6.81
C ARG A 33 -13.41 0.39 -7.42
N LEU A 34 -12.43 1.21 -7.81
CA LEU A 34 -12.69 2.53 -8.42
C LEU A 34 -13.44 2.41 -9.75
N ALA A 35 -13.14 1.39 -10.56
CA ALA A 35 -13.85 1.13 -11.81
C ALA A 35 -15.33 0.78 -11.56
N LEU A 36 -15.62 -0.06 -10.56
CA LEU A 36 -16.99 -0.41 -10.16
C LEU A 36 -17.74 0.79 -9.58
N GLU A 37 -17.11 1.59 -8.73
CA GLU A 37 -17.70 2.83 -8.22
C GLU A 37 -18.04 3.81 -9.34
N SER A 38 -17.14 3.95 -10.32
CA SER A 38 -17.38 4.77 -11.51
C SER A 38 -18.59 4.26 -12.31
N ARG A 39 -18.65 2.94 -12.56
CA ARG A 39 -19.77 2.30 -13.27
C ARG A 39 -21.11 2.55 -12.57
N ILE A 40 -21.16 2.43 -11.24
CA ILE A 40 -22.37 2.71 -10.45
C ILE A 40 -22.81 4.17 -10.65
N ARG A 41 -21.87 5.13 -10.54
CA ARG A 41 -22.17 6.56 -10.74
C ARG A 41 -22.68 6.84 -12.15
N THR A 42 -22.05 6.25 -13.17
CA THR A 42 -22.51 6.39 -14.57
C THR A 42 -23.92 5.85 -14.74
N CYS A 43 -24.24 4.66 -14.22
CA CYS A 43 -25.61 4.12 -14.30
C CYS A 43 -26.62 5.04 -13.60
N GLN A 44 -26.28 5.58 -12.43
CA GLN A 44 -27.15 6.52 -11.70
C GLN A 44 -27.37 7.83 -12.46
N GLN A 45 -26.34 8.36 -13.11
CA GLN A 45 -26.44 9.55 -13.96
C GLN A 45 -27.35 9.30 -15.15
N MET A 46 -27.14 8.20 -15.89
CA MET A 46 -27.99 7.83 -17.03
C MET A 46 -29.45 7.68 -16.61
N MET A 47 -29.73 7.00 -15.48
CA MET A 47 -31.09 6.90 -14.95
C MET A 47 -31.69 8.25 -14.56
N GLY A 48 -30.88 9.19 -14.05
CA GLY A 48 -31.32 10.54 -13.71
C GLY A 48 -31.68 11.35 -14.96
N ASP A 49 -30.83 11.30 -15.98
CA ASP A 49 -31.03 11.99 -17.25
C ASP A 49 -32.25 11.43 -18.00
N GLU A 50 -32.39 10.10 -18.06
CA GLU A 50 -33.57 9.43 -18.62
C GLU A 50 -34.87 9.89 -17.92
N ARG A 51 -34.89 9.99 -16.60
CA ARG A 51 -36.08 10.47 -15.88
C ARG A 51 -36.41 11.93 -16.21
N ARG A 52 -35.40 12.80 -16.33
CA ARG A 52 -35.62 14.21 -16.71
C ARG A 52 -36.17 14.33 -18.12
N THR A 53 -35.55 13.64 -19.08
CA THR A 53 -36.03 13.63 -20.48
C THR A 53 -37.46 13.11 -20.58
N LEU A 54 -37.82 12.06 -19.81
CA LEU A 54 -39.18 11.56 -19.77
C LEU A 54 -40.16 12.60 -19.18
N ALA A 55 -39.78 13.25 -18.08
CA ALA A 55 -40.61 14.27 -17.45
C ALA A 55 -40.86 15.48 -18.36
N GLU A 56 -39.84 15.92 -19.10
CA GLU A 56 -39.95 16.98 -20.12
C GLU A 56 -40.86 16.56 -21.29
N ALA A 57 -40.72 15.33 -21.78
CA ALA A 57 -41.56 14.80 -22.85
C ALA A 57 -43.03 14.67 -22.44
N LEU A 58 -43.31 14.37 -21.17
CA LEU A 58 -44.66 14.25 -20.61
C LEU A 58 -45.31 15.60 -20.26
N SER A 59 -44.52 16.63 -19.94
CA SER A 59 -45.03 17.96 -19.56
C SER A 59 -45.33 18.88 -20.75
N GLY A 60 -44.78 18.59 -21.93
CA GLY A 60 -44.87 19.42 -23.14
C GLY A 60 -46.23 19.52 -23.84
N GLY A 61 -47.34 19.07 -23.23
CA GLY A 61 -48.71 19.24 -23.76
C GLY A 61 -49.05 18.51 -25.07
N ASN A 62 -48.09 17.82 -25.68
CA ASN A 62 -48.28 17.03 -26.91
C ASN A 62 -48.85 15.63 -26.60
N ARG A 63 -49.38 14.96 -27.65
CA ARG A 63 -49.77 13.54 -27.57
C ARG A 63 -48.57 12.71 -27.08
N VAL A 64 -48.74 12.09 -25.92
CA VAL A 64 -47.72 11.21 -25.31
C VAL A 64 -47.44 10.02 -26.22
N ASP A 65 -46.19 9.87 -26.66
CA ASP A 65 -45.75 8.68 -27.39
C ASP A 65 -45.50 7.52 -26.41
N VAL A 66 -46.53 6.69 -26.23
CA VAL A 66 -46.50 5.50 -25.36
C VAL A 66 -45.37 4.53 -25.72
N ARG A 67 -44.95 4.48 -27.00
CA ARG A 67 -43.85 3.61 -27.45
C ARG A 67 -42.50 4.13 -26.96
N ALA A 68 -42.28 5.45 -27.01
CA ALA A 68 -41.09 6.09 -26.47
C ALA A 68 -40.98 5.89 -24.95
N VAL A 69 -42.09 6.08 -24.22
CA VAL A 69 -42.15 5.83 -22.76
C VAL A 69 -41.79 4.38 -22.42
N LYS A 70 -42.34 3.41 -23.18
CA LYS A 70 -42.04 1.98 -22.96
C LYS A 70 -40.56 1.65 -23.21
N LEU A 71 -39.97 2.21 -24.26
CA LEU A 71 -38.55 2.03 -24.58
C LEU A 71 -37.67 2.58 -23.44
N GLN A 72 -37.99 3.78 -22.96
CA GLN A 72 -37.27 4.46 -21.89
C GLN A 72 -37.39 3.70 -20.55
N ALA A 73 -38.58 3.19 -20.22
CA ALA A 73 -38.76 2.33 -19.05
C ALA A 73 -37.88 1.06 -19.10
N SER A 74 -37.73 0.46 -20.28
CA SER A 74 -36.86 -0.71 -20.45
C SER A 74 -35.37 -0.38 -20.31
N ALA A 75 -34.93 0.80 -20.76
CA ALA A 75 -33.57 1.28 -20.60
C ALA A 75 -33.24 1.57 -19.12
N SER A 76 -34.15 2.24 -18.40
CA SER A 76 -34.00 2.49 -16.96
C SER A 76 -33.94 1.21 -16.13
N LEU A 77 -34.72 0.17 -16.49
CA LEU A 77 -34.63 -1.13 -15.84
C LEU A 77 -33.27 -1.79 -16.06
N LYS A 78 -32.74 -1.74 -17.29
CA LYS A 78 -31.41 -2.25 -17.61
C LYS A 78 -30.32 -1.54 -16.78
N HIS A 79 -30.34 -0.21 -16.74
CA HIS A 79 -29.38 0.55 -15.94
C HIS A 79 -29.47 0.26 -14.44
N ASN A 80 -30.67 -0.01 -13.91
CA ASN A 80 -30.85 -0.43 -12.53
C ASN A 80 -30.21 -1.81 -12.27
N PHE A 81 -30.45 -2.79 -13.16
CA PHE A 81 -29.81 -4.10 -13.04
C PHE A 81 -28.28 -4.01 -13.14
N ASP A 82 -27.76 -3.21 -14.06
CA ASP A 82 -26.31 -2.99 -14.20
C ASP A 82 -25.70 -2.35 -12.95
N ALA A 83 -26.39 -1.38 -12.34
CA ALA A 83 -25.96 -0.76 -11.09
C ALA A 83 -25.99 -1.76 -9.92
N GLN A 84 -27.07 -2.53 -9.77
CA GLN A 84 -27.18 -3.55 -8.72
C GLN A 84 -26.11 -4.61 -8.84
N ARG A 85 -25.85 -5.08 -10.06
CA ARG A 85 -24.75 -6.03 -10.33
C ARG A 85 -23.40 -5.45 -9.95
N ALA A 86 -23.11 -4.20 -10.33
CA ALA A 86 -21.86 -3.54 -9.98
C ALA A 86 -21.71 -3.37 -8.45
N VAL A 87 -22.79 -3.13 -7.71
CA VAL A 87 -22.78 -3.07 -6.23
C VAL A 87 -22.42 -4.44 -5.62
N LEU A 88 -22.99 -5.53 -6.14
CA LEU A 88 -22.66 -6.89 -5.67
C LEU A 88 -21.20 -7.25 -5.96
N GLU A 89 -20.72 -6.94 -7.17
CA GLU A 89 -19.31 -7.10 -7.54
C GLU A 89 -18.40 -6.28 -6.60
N LEU A 90 -18.78 -5.04 -6.28
CA LEU A 90 -18.04 -4.15 -5.40
C LEU A 90 -17.94 -4.70 -3.97
N ALA A 91 -19.01 -5.29 -3.43
CA ALA A 91 -18.98 -5.95 -2.13
C ALA A 91 -17.96 -7.12 -2.11
N GLY A 92 -17.88 -7.88 -3.21
CA GLY A 92 -16.88 -8.92 -3.40
C GLY A 92 -15.46 -8.37 -3.41
N VAL A 93 -15.22 -7.27 -4.13
CA VAL A 93 -13.92 -6.59 -4.16
C VAL A 93 -13.51 -6.08 -2.78
N TYR A 94 -14.42 -5.46 -2.02
CA TYR A 94 -14.12 -5.00 -0.66
C TYR A 94 -13.62 -6.13 0.24
N LYS A 95 -14.27 -7.30 0.20
CA LYS A 95 -13.81 -8.48 0.97
C LYS A 95 -12.41 -8.95 0.56
N LYS A 96 -12.12 -8.98 -0.75
CA LYS A 96 -10.77 -9.32 -1.25
C LYS A 96 -9.74 -8.29 -0.81
N LEU A 97 -10.10 -7.01 -0.83
CA LEU A 97 -9.24 -5.89 -0.50
C LEU A 97 -8.88 -5.89 0.99
N GLU A 98 -9.85 -6.19 1.86
CA GLU A 98 -9.60 -6.39 3.29
C GLU A 98 -8.59 -7.52 3.54
N ALA A 99 -8.78 -8.68 2.90
CA ALA A 99 -7.84 -9.78 3.00
C ALA A 99 -6.43 -9.40 2.49
N ALA A 100 -6.33 -8.77 1.31
CA ALA A 100 -5.07 -8.34 0.73
C ALA A 100 -4.34 -7.30 1.59
N ARG A 101 -5.06 -6.36 2.21
CA ARG A 101 -4.48 -5.42 3.19
C ARG A 101 -3.96 -6.13 4.43
N GLY A 102 -4.65 -7.16 4.90
CA GLY A 102 -4.16 -8.03 5.99
C GLY A 102 -2.85 -8.73 5.64
N GLU A 103 -2.75 -9.30 4.44
CA GLU A 103 -1.52 -9.94 3.96
C GLU A 103 -0.37 -8.94 3.78
N LEU A 104 -0.65 -7.74 3.27
CA LEU A 104 0.34 -6.66 3.17
C LEU A 104 0.86 -6.26 4.56
N ALA A 105 -0.04 -6.08 5.53
CA ALA A 105 0.35 -5.74 6.90
C ALA A 105 1.27 -6.81 7.51
N GLN A 106 0.97 -8.10 7.29
CA GLN A 106 1.82 -9.20 7.74
C GLN A 106 3.19 -9.21 7.05
N ALA A 107 3.25 -8.92 5.75
CA ALA A 107 4.49 -8.81 5.00
C ALA A 107 5.35 -7.64 5.50
N SER A 108 4.74 -6.47 5.71
CA SER A 108 5.41 -5.28 6.27
C SER A 108 5.93 -5.54 7.69
N ALA A 109 5.15 -6.21 8.56
CA ALA A 109 5.60 -6.59 9.89
C ALA A 109 6.79 -7.54 9.84
N SER A 110 6.75 -8.53 8.95
CA SER A 110 7.85 -9.48 8.75
C SER A 110 9.13 -8.80 8.27
N LYS A 111 9.02 -7.84 7.33
CA LYS A 111 10.17 -7.01 6.91
C LYS A 111 10.71 -6.21 8.09
N LYS A 112 9.82 -5.56 8.85
CA LYS A 112 10.21 -4.69 9.96
C LYS A 112 10.98 -5.43 11.05
N ALA A 113 10.60 -6.68 11.34
CA ALA A 113 11.33 -7.52 12.28
C ALA A 113 12.79 -7.74 11.85
N VAL A 114 13.05 -7.97 10.56
CA VAL A 114 14.41 -8.16 10.03
C VAL A 114 15.19 -6.84 10.03
N GLU A 115 14.55 -5.72 9.71
CA GLU A 115 15.16 -4.38 9.83
C GLU A 115 15.61 -4.09 11.27
N MET A 116 14.76 -4.37 12.26
CA MET A 116 15.10 -4.17 13.67
C MET A 116 16.30 -5.03 14.08
N LEU A 117 16.36 -6.28 13.61
CA LEU A 117 17.51 -7.14 13.86
C LEU A 117 18.81 -6.59 13.23
N ARG A 118 18.71 -6.03 12.02
CA ARG A 118 19.85 -5.36 11.36
C ARG A 118 20.33 -4.16 12.17
N ASP A 119 19.40 -3.32 12.62
CA ASP A 119 19.72 -2.11 13.36
C ASP A 119 20.38 -2.46 14.71
N GLN A 120 19.86 -3.46 15.44
CA GLN A 120 20.48 -3.97 16.66
C GLN A 120 21.90 -4.52 16.44
N GLN A 121 22.11 -5.29 15.36
CA GLN A 121 23.44 -5.81 15.03
C GLN A 121 24.42 -4.69 14.65
N ARG A 122 23.93 -3.65 13.97
CA ARG A 122 24.73 -2.48 13.62
C ARG A 122 25.17 -1.73 14.88
N GLU A 123 24.24 -1.46 15.79
CA GLU A 123 24.52 -0.79 17.07
C GLU A 123 25.50 -1.61 17.95
N ALA A 124 25.40 -2.94 17.92
CA ALA A 124 26.35 -3.80 18.63
C ALA A 124 27.75 -3.70 18.00
N PHE A 125 27.84 -3.74 16.67
CA PHE A 125 29.10 -3.62 15.95
C PHE A 125 29.77 -2.26 16.19
N GLU A 126 29.00 -1.16 16.14
CA GLU A 126 29.51 0.19 16.41
C GLU A 126 30.08 0.29 17.83
N ARG A 127 29.36 -0.20 18.84
CA ARG A 127 29.87 -0.26 20.23
C ARG A 127 31.16 -1.07 20.36
N GLU A 128 31.28 -2.19 19.66
CA GLU A 128 32.51 -2.97 19.65
C GLU A 128 33.68 -2.24 18.98
N GLN A 129 33.44 -1.50 17.90
CA GLN A 129 34.46 -0.67 17.27
C GLN A 129 34.90 0.46 18.21
N ASP A 130 33.95 1.19 18.81
CA ASP A 130 34.24 2.29 19.73
C ASP A 130 35.06 1.81 20.94
N MET A 131 34.71 0.64 21.50
CA MET A 131 35.47 0.04 22.60
C MET A 131 36.89 -0.37 22.17
N ARG A 132 37.05 -0.88 20.95
CA ARG A 132 38.37 -1.25 20.42
C ARG A 132 39.23 -0.02 20.17
N GLU A 133 38.68 1.00 19.54
CA GLU A 133 39.38 2.27 19.28
C GLU A 133 39.78 2.95 20.60
N THR A 134 38.89 2.97 21.60
CA THR A 134 39.22 3.49 22.95
C THR A 134 40.40 2.75 23.58
N ARG A 135 40.40 1.41 23.52
CA ARG A 135 41.52 0.61 24.05
C ARG A 135 42.83 0.88 23.32
N GLU A 136 42.79 1.01 21.99
CA GLU A 136 43.97 1.33 21.18
C GLU A 136 44.53 2.72 21.55
N LEU A 137 43.67 3.72 21.79
CA LEU A 137 44.08 5.05 22.24
C LEU A 137 44.69 5.05 23.65
N ASP A 138 44.14 4.25 24.57
CA ASP A 138 44.67 4.09 25.92
C ASP A 138 46.06 3.43 25.87
N GLU A 139 46.23 2.36 25.09
CA GLU A 139 47.51 1.68 24.90
C GLU A 139 48.58 2.63 24.33
N MET A 140 48.23 3.43 23.31
CA MET A 140 49.14 4.46 22.77
C MET A 140 49.51 5.51 23.82
N SER A 141 48.56 5.92 24.66
CA SER A 141 48.77 6.90 25.73
C SER A 141 49.71 6.35 26.81
N VAL A 142 49.54 5.08 27.21
CA VAL A 142 50.43 4.40 28.16
C VAL A 142 51.84 4.25 27.57
N MET A 143 51.98 3.80 26.32
CA MET A 143 53.29 3.67 25.65
C MET A 143 54.01 5.02 25.51
N ARG A 144 53.28 6.11 25.28
CA ARG A 144 53.85 7.46 25.23
C ARG A 144 54.32 7.93 26.60
N HIS A 145 53.54 7.66 27.65
CA HIS A 145 53.90 8.04 29.02
C HIS A 145 55.11 7.26 29.56
N THR A 146 55.21 5.95 29.26
CA THR A 146 56.39 5.15 29.63
C THR A 146 57.65 5.62 28.92
N ARG A 147 57.55 5.98 27.63
CA ARG A 147 58.67 6.61 26.88
C ARG A 147 59.10 7.96 27.45
N SER A 148 58.17 8.81 27.92
CA SER A 148 58.56 10.11 28.48
C SER A 148 59.22 10.00 29.86
N LYS A 149 58.82 9.03 30.69
CA LYS A 149 59.47 8.76 31.98
C LYS A 149 60.84 8.08 31.85
N GLY A 150 61.05 7.29 30.79
CA GLY A 150 62.36 6.69 30.50
C GLY A 150 63.44 7.67 30.01
N PHE A 151 63.09 8.91 29.66
CA PHE A 151 64.03 9.95 29.22
C PHE A 151 64.46 10.91 30.34
N VAL A 152 63.96 10.72 31.57
CA VAL A 152 64.24 11.58 32.75
C VAL A 152 65.03 10.80 33.83
N ALA A 153 65.70 9.70 33.46
CA ALA A 153 66.62 8.98 34.33
C ALA A 153 68.06 9.11 33.82
#